data_AF-A0A2K4G154-F1
#
_entry.id   AF-A0A2K4G154-F1
#
_cell.length_a   1.000
_cell.length_b   1.000
_cell.length_c   1.000
_cell.angle_alpha   90.00
_cell.angle_beta   90.00
_cell.angle_gamma   90.00
#
_symmetry.space_group_name_H-M   'P 1'
#
loop_
_entity.id
_entity.type
_entity.pdbx_description
1 polymer ?
#
loop_
_entity_poly.entity_id
_entity_poly.type
_entity_poly.pdbx_seq_one_letter_code
_entity_poly.pdbx_strand_id
1 'polypeptide(L)'
;MSTISNVRPSTLAGIKRTATRINGKNPEIIYMQALELAARQSGFESYQHARKSLKAGFKIPVLHSVYFSAYWRDSSTKPRTAGLETLEIKLPRPLPDFLGKHQCHFAQNLQGFFVESLDHVEMRSTAESLERARELLTRAALSLQFIEAARLQPATTKIQRSAMDKAEQLPYADHISRWVCADTGAWLMLDEPYGHVDRPEYQARRNDWSIEHGLRLVKPSWEGLYYPGSAVPHFVSRDVGLLNRVVATAERLSANAADSWVFQSANFSSQFVSPARAESGKKRKPRPGTTYGFSKNAVEYRRMEGWSSTWRPAQKMSIAGHNEMGWILKRLYATAMPFTARTPLSELQAELENWMDAEYRGEKHPEFDTDAYYGGHNISSYPSRVETLEAVDRLRSIMTGTYLDSKPLRDHLKKLDSARLHIAKS
;
A
#
# COMPACT_ATOMS: atom_id res chain seq x y z
N MET A 1 -24.14 -7.02 29.66
CA MET A 1 -23.53 -8.37 29.75
C MET A 1 -22.02 -8.21 29.62
N SER A 2 -21.27 -8.53 30.69
CA SER A 2 -19.81 -8.35 30.72
C SER A 2 -19.12 -9.31 29.74
N THR A 3 -18.71 -8.80 28.59
CA THR A 3 -17.81 -9.46 27.64
C THR A 3 -16.39 -9.35 28.16
N ILE A 4 -16.05 -10.15 29.18
CA ILE A 4 -14.64 -10.34 29.54
C ILE A 4 -14.02 -11.15 28.41
N SER A 5 -13.00 -10.56 27.78
CA SER A 5 -12.15 -11.17 26.76
C SER A 5 -11.76 -12.58 27.18
N ASN A 6 -11.75 -13.52 26.22
CA ASN A 6 -11.31 -14.88 26.44
C ASN A 6 -9.77 -14.87 26.60
N VAL A 7 -9.29 -14.37 27.74
CA VAL A 7 -7.85 -14.21 28.04
C VAL A 7 -7.27 -15.61 28.25
N ARG A 8 -6.39 -16.02 27.34
CA ARG A 8 -5.62 -17.26 27.47
C ARG A 8 -4.73 -17.14 28.71
N PRO A 9 -4.84 -18.05 29.70
CA PRO A 9 -4.04 -17.93 30.90
C PRO A 9 -2.56 -18.14 30.58
N SER A 10 -1.74 -17.12 30.88
CA SER A 10 -0.28 -17.11 30.68
C SER A 10 0.52 -17.62 31.88
N THR A 11 -0.16 -18.08 32.93
CA THR A 11 0.45 -18.54 34.18
C THR A 11 -0.13 -19.88 34.62
N LEU A 12 0.63 -20.65 35.40
CA LEU A 12 0.19 -21.94 35.95
C LEU A 12 -1.07 -21.77 36.84
N ALA A 13 -1.13 -20.67 37.59
CA ALA A 13 -2.28 -20.32 38.41
C ALA A 13 -3.52 -20.01 37.55
N GLY A 14 -3.33 -19.31 36.42
CA GLY A 14 -4.39 -19.08 35.44
C GLY A 14 -4.92 -20.37 34.83
N ILE A 15 -4.03 -21.30 34.45
CA ILE A 15 -4.42 -22.60 33.89
C ILE A 15 -5.24 -23.40 34.90
N LYS A 16 -4.80 -23.47 36.17
CA LYS A 16 -5.55 -24.14 37.24
C LYS A 16 -6.93 -23.53 37.46
N ARG A 17 -7.04 -22.20 37.44
CA ARG A 17 -8.31 -21.47 37.61
C ARG A 17 -9.27 -21.75 36.45
N THR A 18 -8.76 -21.80 35.22
CA THR A 18 -9.56 -22.18 34.04
C THR A 18 -9.98 -23.64 34.10
N ALA A 19 -9.11 -24.56 34.54
CA ALA A 19 -9.46 -25.96 34.74
C ALA A 19 -10.58 -26.13 35.78
N THR A 20 -10.54 -25.38 36.89
CA THR A 20 -11.63 -25.37 37.89
C THR A 20 -12.95 -24.91 37.25
N ARG A 21 -12.91 -23.90 36.37
CA ARG A 21 -14.09 -23.43 35.64
C ARG A 21 -14.62 -24.45 34.62
N ILE A 22 -13.73 -25.18 33.94
CA ILE A 22 -14.11 -26.23 32.98
C ILE A 22 -14.79 -27.38 33.72
N ASN A 23 -14.16 -27.89 34.79
CA ASN A 23 -14.71 -28.95 35.65
C ASN A 23 -16.05 -28.51 36.29
N GLY A 24 -16.14 -27.28 36.81
CA GLY A 24 -17.38 -26.76 37.39
C GLY A 24 -18.54 -26.59 36.40
N LYS A 25 -18.28 -26.51 35.10
CA LYS A 25 -19.30 -26.45 34.04
C LYS A 25 -19.62 -27.81 33.42
N ASN A 26 -18.74 -28.79 33.61
CA ASN A 26 -18.81 -30.11 32.99
C ASN A 26 -18.42 -31.13 34.08
N PRO A 27 -19.36 -31.50 34.98
CA PRO A 27 -19.09 -32.40 36.10
C PRO A 27 -18.54 -33.77 35.68
N GLU A 28 -18.77 -34.16 34.43
CA GLU A 28 -18.26 -35.37 33.79
C GLU A 28 -16.75 -35.32 33.45
N ILE A 29 -16.13 -34.13 33.43
CA ILE A 29 -14.71 -33.96 33.11
C ILE A 29 -13.88 -34.00 34.40
N ILE A 30 -13.09 -35.05 34.57
CA ILE A 30 -12.15 -35.20 35.68
C ILE A 30 -11.17 -34.01 35.69
N TYR A 31 -10.86 -33.46 36.87
CA TYR A 31 -10.02 -32.25 37.00
C TYR A 31 -8.68 -32.33 36.26
N MET A 32 -8.05 -33.51 36.20
CA MET A 32 -6.81 -33.73 35.44
C MET A 32 -7.01 -33.54 33.93
N GLN A 33 -8.13 -34.00 33.37
CA GLN A 33 -8.49 -33.76 31.97
C GLN A 33 -8.82 -32.28 31.74
N ALA A 34 -9.47 -31.62 32.71
CA ALA A 34 -9.70 -30.18 32.65
C ALA A 34 -8.40 -29.37 32.67
N LEU A 35 -7.36 -29.82 33.39
CA LEU A 35 -6.02 -29.23 33.38
C LEU A 35 -5.31 -29.39 32.03
N GLU A 36 -5.38 -30.58 31.43
CA GLU A 36 -4.87 -30.85 30.08
C GLU A 36 -5.56 -29.94 29.04
N LEU A 37 -6.89 -29.86 29.09
CA LEU A 37 -7.68 -29.05 28.18
C LEU A 37 -7.38 -27.55 28.34
N ALA A 38 -7.28 -27.07 29.59
CA ALA A 38 -6.88 -25.69 29.88
C ALA A 38 -5.45 -25.37 29.42
N ALA A 39 -4.51 -26.29 29.58
CA ALA A 39 -3.14 -26.11 29.11
C ALA A 39 -3.06 -26.02 27.58
N ARG A 40 -3.81 -26.87 26.87
CA ARG A 40 -3.95 -26.82 25.41
C ARG A 40 -4.60 -25.54 24.92
N GLN A 41 -5.65 -25.06 25.60
CA GLN A 41 -6.27 -23.75 25.32
C GLN A 41 -5.29 -22.58 25.50
N SER A 42 -4.30 -22.72 26.39
CA SER A 42 -3.21 -21.76 26.57
C SER A 42 -2.07 -21.90 25.57
N GLY A 43 -2.08 -22.91 24.68
CA GLY A 43 -1.02 -23.14 23.69
C GLY A 43 0.13 -24.03 24.17
N PHE A 44 -0.09 -24.85 25.20
CA PHE A 44 0.84 -25.89 25.62
C PHE A 44 0.34 -27.28 25.22
N GLU A 45 1.25 -28.20 24.86
CA GLU A 45 0.89 -29.58 24.50
C GLU A 45 0.16 -30.35 25.62
N SER A 46 0.58 -30.12 26.86
CA SER A 46 0.03 -30.75 28.07
C SER A 46 0.18 -29.85 29.30
N TYR A 47 -0.47 -30.22 30.40
CA TYR A 47 -0.28 -29.50 31.67
C TYR A 47 1.15 -29.64 32.20
N GLN A 48 1.79 -30.79 31.96
CA GLN A 48 3.20 -30.98 32.30
C GLN A 48 4.13 -30.11 31.46
N HIS A 49 3.86 -29.97 30.16
CA HIS A 49 4.59 -29.06 29.28
C HIS A 49 4.43 -27.61 29.76
N ALA A 50 3.20 -27.16 30.05
CA ALA A 50 2.96 -25.84 30.63
C ALA A 50 3.76 -25.60 31.91
N ARG A 51 3.78 -26.58 32.82
CA ARG A 51 4.52 -26.48 34.08
C ARG A 51 6.03 -26.39 33.88
N LYS A 52 6.61 -27.20 32.98
CA LYS A 52 8.04 -27.19 32.68
C LYS A 52 8.43 -25.89 31.97
N SER A 53 7.70 -25.51 30.93
CA SER A 53 7.98 -24.33 30.12
C SER A 53 7.86 -23.05 30.94
N LEU A 54 6.78 -22.86 31.70
CA LEU A 54 6.61 -21.67 32.57
C LEU A 54 7.67 -21.61 33.68
N LYS A 55 8.10 -22.74 34.24
CA LYS A 55 9.18 -22.79 35.25
C LYS A 55 10.55 -22.48 34.63
N ALA A 56 10.76 -22.82 33.36
CA ALA A 56 11.95 -22.46 32.58
C ALA A 56 11.91 -21.00 32.07
N GLY A 57 10.93 -20.20 32.48
CA GLY A 57 10.81 -18.80 32.08
C GLY A 57 10.15 -18.57 30.72
N PHE A 58 9.61 -19.62 30.08
CA PHE A 58 8.84 -19.48 28.85
C PHE A 58 7.61 -18.61 29.14
N LYS A 59 7.51 -17.46 28.48
CA LYS A 59 6.30 -16.63 28.51
C LYS A 59 5.49 -16.96 27.26
N ILE A 60 4.20 -17.24 27.43
CA ILE A 60 3.29 -17.35 26.29
C ILE A 60 3.40 -16.05 25.49
N PRO A 61 3.68 -16.09 24.18
CA PRO A 61 3.78 -14.89 23.37
C PRO A 61 2.50 -14.07 23.53
N VAL A 62 2.64 -12.83 23.97
CA VAL A 62 1.53 -11.89 23.96
C VAL A 62 1.24 -11.61 22.49
N LEU A 63 0.05 -11.98 22.04
CA LEU A 63 -0.38 -11.67 20.70
C LEU A 63 -1.14 -10.35 20.72
N HIS A 64 -0.79 -9.48 19.78
CA HIS A 64 -1.39 -8.18 19.57
C HIS A 64 -2.44 -8.29 18.46
N SER A 65 -3.63 -7.74 18.72
CA SER A 65 -4.64 -7.59 17.67
C SER A 65 -4.19 -6.54 16.67
N VAL A 66 -4.28 -6.87 15.40
CA VAL A 66 -4.22 -5.90 14.31
C VAL A 66 -5.49 -6.05 13.49
N TYR A 67 -6.16 -4.93 13.29
CA TYR A 67 -7.41 -4.82 12.55
C TYR A 67 -7.13 -4.29 11.15
N PHE A 68 -7.84 -4.84 10.18
CA PHE A 68 -7.91 -4.30 8.83
C PHE A 68 -9.34 -3.92 8.52
N SER A 69 -9.55 -2.84 7.79
CA SER A 69 -10.89 -2.50 7.31
C SER A 69 -10.90 -2.04 5.86
N ALA A 70 -11.95 -2.42 5.13
CA ALA A 70 -12.17 -2.05 3.74
C ALA A 70 -13.65 -1.76 3.48
N TYR A 71 -13.91 -0.62 2.87
CA TYR A 71 -15.24 -0.25 2.39
C TYR A 71 -15.47 -0.85 1.02
N TRP A 72 -16.70 -1.24 0.71
CA TRP A 72 -17.06 -1.78 -0.60
C TRP A 72 -18.42 -1.28 -1.07
N ARG A 73 -18.59 -1.22 -2.39
CA ARG A 73 -19.84 -0.87 -3.05
C ARG A 73 -19.96 -1.60 -4.37
N ASP A 74 -20.94 -2.48 -4.44
CA ASP A 74 -21.36 -3.13 -5.68
C ASP A 74 -22.44 -2.29 -6.36
N SER A 75 -22.08 -1.74 -7.53
CA SER A 75 -22.98 -0.93 -8.36
C SER A 75 -23.65 -1.73 -9.48
N SER A 76 -23.30 -3.01 -9.65
CA SER A 76 -23.88 -3.91 -10.64
C SER A 76 -25.24 -4.46 -10.20
N THR A 77 -25.49 -4.54 -8.90
CA THR A 77 -26.75 -5.00 -8.31
C THR A 77 -27.81 -3.89 -8.22
N LYS A 78 -29.08 -4.30 -8.22
CA LYS A 78 -30.24 -3.43 -8.00
C LYS A 78 -31.15 -4.08 -6.92
N PRO A 79 -31.33 -3.45 -5.73
CA PRO A 79 -30.68 -2.22 -5.28
C PRO A 79 -29.15 -2.39 -5.14
N ARG A 80 -28.41 -1.29 -5.26
CA ARG A 80 -26.96 -1.29 -5.04
C ARG A 80 -26.66 -1.71 -3.61
N THR A 81 -25.65 -2.54 -3.43
CA THR A 81 -25.21 -3.01 -2.12
C THR A 81 -23.87 -2.39 -1.73
N ALA A 82 -23.70 -2.07 -0.45
CA ALA A 82 -22.47 -1.46 0.04
C ALA A 82 -22.26 -1.78 1.52
N GLY A 83 -21.02 -1.82 1.97
CA GLY A 83 -20.69 -2.16 3.34
C GLY A 83 -19.26 -1.80 3.73
N LEU A 84 -18.91 -2.22 4.94
CA LEU A 84 -17.58 -2.15 5.54
C LEU A 84 -17.25 -3.53 6.08
N GLU A 85 -16.16 -4.12 5.59
CA GLU A 85 -15.61 -5.36 6.15
C GLU A 85 -14.45 -5.03 7.08
N THR A 86 -14.40 -5.71 8.22
CA THR A 86 -13.29 -5.66 9.16
C THR A 86 -12.74 -7.06 9.41
N LEU A 87 -11.42 -7.18 9.44
CA LEU A 87 -10.68 -8.41 9.69
C LEU A 87 -9.77 -8.21 10.90
N GLU A 88 -9.78 -9.13 11.86
CA GLU A 88 -8.84 -9.13 12.98
C GLU A 88 -7.84 -10.27 12.83
N ILE A 89 -6.54 -9.95 12.92
CA ILE A 89 -5.49 -10.96 13.04
C ILE A 89 -4.69 -10.76 14.33
N LYS A 90 -3.94 -11.79 14.71
CA LYS A 90 -3.10 -11.81 15.91
C LYS A 90 -1.63 -11.91 15.51
N LEU A 91 -0.81 -10.95 15.91
CA LEU A 91 0.63 -10.90 15.60
C LEU A 91 1.50 -10.86 16.87
N PRO A 92 2.75 -11.38 16.83
CA PRO A 92 3.63 -11.41 18.01
C PRO A 92 4.11 -10.04 18.51
N ARG A 93 4.15 -9.02 17.65
CA ARG A 93 4.54 -7.65 17.99
C ARG A 93 3.44 -6.66 17.60
N PRO A 94 3.34 -5.51 18.30
CA PRO A 94 2.43 -4.45 17.89
C PRO A 94 2.88 -3.85 16.55
N LEU A 95 1.91 -3.37 15.75
CA LEU A 95 2.13 -2.87 14.39
C LEU A 95 3.29 -1.85 14.25
N PRO A 96 3.45 -0.84 15.14
CA PRO A 96 4.48 0.18 14.98
C PRO A 96 5.91 -0.35 15.10
N ASP A 97 6.11 -1.51 15.73
CA ASP A 97 7.44 -2.10 15.97
C ASP A 97 8.04 -2.70 14.70
N PHE A 98 7.22 -2.97 13.68
CA PHE A 98 7.67 -3.62 12.45
C PHE A 98 7.18 -2.95 11.17
N LEU A 99 6.12 -2.15 11.22
CA LEU A 99 5.63 -1.37 10.09
C LEU A 99 5.29 0.07 10.48
N GLY A 100 6.13 1.01 10.05
CA GLY A 100 5.87 2.44 10.19
C GLY A 100 4.74 2.92 9.27
N LYS A 101 4.03 4.00 9.68
CA LYS A 101 2.93 4.59 8.90
C LYS A 101 3.32 4.95 7.46
N HIS A 102 4.52 5.51 7.29
CA HIS A 102 5.07 5.92 6.00
C HIS A 102 5.55 4.74 5.14
N GLN A 103 5.73 3.56 5.74
CA GLN A 103 6.20 2.35 5.05
C GLN A 103 5.03 1.53 4.49
N CYS A 104 3.84 1.64 5.09
CA CYS A 104 2.67 0.83 4.75
C CYS A 104 2.37 0.78 3.25
N HIS A 105 2.29 1.93 2.57
CA HIS A 105 1.95 1.97 1.15
C HIS A 105 3.06 1.44 0.21
N PHE A 106 4.25 1.13 0.73
CA PHE A 106 5.36 0.59 -0.06
C PHE A 106 5.41 -0.94 -0.03
N ALA A 107 4.69 -1.59 0.89
CA ALA A 107 4.67 -3.03 0.99
C ALA A 107 3.73 -3.66 -0.06
N GLN A 108 4.06 -4.88 -0.48
CA GLN A 108 3.20 -5.67 -1.36
C GLN A 108 1.81 -5.85 -0.74
N ASN A 109 0.75 -5.64 -1.53
CA ASN A 109 -0.67 -5.65 -1.14
C ASN A 109 -1.11 -4.60 -0.09
N LEU A 110 -0.24 -3.68 0.33
CA LEU A 110 -0.58 -2.58 1.22
C LEU A 110 -0.55 -1.21 0.53
N GLN A 111 -0.33 -1.16 -0.79
CA GLN A 111 -0.24 0.09 -1.56
C GLN A 111 -1.53 0.92 -1.46
N GLY A 112 -2.67 0.25 -1.43
CA GLY A 112 -3.99 0.87 -1.25
C GLY A 112 -4.38 1.15 0.19
N PHE A 113 -3.51 0.89 1.18
CA PHE A 113 -3.81 0.99 2.60
C PHE A 113 -3.07 2.14 3.29
N PHE A 114 -3.49 2.45 4.51
CA PHE A 114 -2.79 3.35 5.42
C PHE A 114 -2.99 2.93 6.88
N VAL A 115 -2.05 3.32 7.73
CA VAL A 115 -2.13 3.05 9.18
C VAL A 115 -2.98 4.14 9.85
N GLU A 116 -4.21 3.80 10.22
CA GLU A 116 -5.19 4.71 10.84
C GLU A 116 -4.85 4.93 12.32
N SER A 117 -4.64 3.85 13.07
CA SER A 117 -4.24 3.84 14.48
C SER A 117 -3.05 2.88 14.72
N LEU A 118 -2.63 2.67 15.97
CA LEU A 118 -1.51 1.78 16.31
C LEU A 118 -1.83 0.29 16.09
N ASP A 119 -3.09 -0.06 15.88
CA ASP A 119 -3.57 -1.43 15.71
C ASP A 119 -4.52 -1.56 14.51
N HIS A 120 -4.61 -0.55 13.63
CA HIS A 120 -5.59 -0.50 12.55
C HIS A 120 -4.97 -0.06 11.21
N VAL A 121 -5.14 -0.89 10.19
CA VAL A 121 -4.77 -0.63 8.80
C VAL A 121 -6.05 -0.54 7.96
N GLU A 122 -6.28 0.59 7.31
CA GLU A 122 -7.51 0.85 6.56
C GLU A 122 -7.22 0.99 5.07
N MET A 123 -8.06 0.37 4.23
CA MET A 123 -8.03 0.55 2.79
C MET A 123 -8.52 1.97 2.46
N ARG A 124 -7.76 2.67 1.61
CA ARG A 124 -8.08 4.03 1.18
C ARG A 124 -9.38 4.00 0.36
N SER A 125 -9.33 3.36 -0.81
CA SER A 125 -10.43 3.32 -1.76
C SER A 125 -11.61 2.46 -1.30
N THR A 126 -12.70 2.54 -2.06
CA THR A 126 -13.85 1.64 -1.94
C THR A 126 -13.70 0.50 -2.97
N ALA A 127 -13.77 -0.76 -2.52
CA ALA A 127 -13.73 -1.94 -3.39
C ALA A 127 -15.05 -2.12 -4.17
N GLU A 128 -14.99 -2.76 -5.34
CA GLU A 128 -16.18 -2.95 -6.21
C GLU A 128 -17.17 -4.01 -5.74
N SER A 129 -16.81 -4.89 -4.80
CA SER A 129 -17.71 -5.90 -4.24
C SER A 129 -17.27 -6.34 -2.83
N LEU A 130 -18.14 -7.09 -2.16
CA LEU A 130 -17.85 -7.71 -0.87
C LEU A 130 -16.67 -8.69 -0.98
N GLU A 131 -16.70 -9.56 -1.99
CA GLU A 131 -15.69 -10.59 -2.25
C GLU A 131 -14.34 -9.93 -2.48
N ARG A 132 -14.31 -8.85 -3.27
CA ARG A 132 -13.09 -8.10 -3.55
C ARG A 132 -12.53 -7.43 -2.29
N ALA A 133 -13.38 -6.86 -1.44
CA ALA A 133 -12.91 -6.31 -0.17
C ALA A 133 -12.30 -7.37 0.74
N ARG A 134 -12.95 -8.53 0.89
CA ARG A 134 -12.41 -9.63 1.69
C ARG A 134 -11.09 -10.16 1.14
N GLU A 135 -11.00 -10.33 -0.16
CA GLU A 135 -9.78 -10.74 -0.84
C GLU A 135 -8.63 -9.75 -0.58
N LEU A 136 -8.87 -8.44 -0.73
CA LEU A 136 -7.88 -7.39 -0.47
C LEU A 136 -7.43 -7.36 0.99
N LEU A 137 -8.36 -7.53 1.94
CA LEU A 137 -8.05 -7.63 3.37
C LEU A 137 -7.22 -8.87 3.69
N THR A 138 -7.54 -10.02 3.10
CA THR A 138 -6.77 -11.26 3.26
C THR A 138 -5.35 -11.08 2.73
N ARG A 139 -5.18 -10.54 1.52
CA ARG A 139 -3.86 -10.29 0.93
C ARG A 139 -3.03 -9.30 1.77
N ALA A 140 -3.66 -8.24 2.28
CA ALA A 140 -3.02 -7.28 3.18
C ALA A 140 -2.57 -7.93 4.51
N ALA A 141 -3.40 -8.81 5.08
CA ALA A 141 -3.09 -9.55 6.29
C ALA A 141 -1.94 -10.53 6.11
N LEU A 142 -1.93 -11.30 5.01
CA LEU A 142 -0.81 -12.18 4.64
C LEU A 142 0.50 -11.40 4.50
N SER A 143 0.46 -10.23 3.86
CA SER A 143 1.62 -9.34 3.77
C SER A 143 2.13 -8.89 5.14
N LEU A 144 1.27 -8.50 6.09
CA LEU A 144 1.73 -8.17 7.45
C LEU A 144 2.33 -9.36 8.17
N GLN A 145 1.74 -10.55 8.03
CA GLN A 145 2.30 -11.77 8.62
C GLN A 145 3.70 -12.06 8.07
N PHE A 146 3.89 -11.90 6.76
CA PHE A 146 5.20 -12.05 6.13
C PHE A 146 6.21 -11.02 6.65
N ILE A 147 5.86 -9.74 6.68
CA ILE A 147 6.73 -8.66 7.18
C ILE A 147 7.17 -8.97 8.61
N GLU A 148 6.21 -9.33 9.46
CA GLU A 148 6.46 -9.60 10.87
C GLU A 148 7.33 -10.85 11.06
N ALA A 149 7.03 -11.94 10.36
CA ALA A 149 7.76 -13.20 10.50
C ALA A 149 9.16 -13.14 9.87
N ALA A 150 9.29 -12.57 8.66
CA ALA A 150 10.55 -12.49 7.92
C ALA A 150 11.51 -11.41 8.49
N ARG A 151 11.01 -10.54 9.38
CA ARG A 151 11.75 -9.40 9.96
C ARG A 151 12.30 -8.48 8.87
N LEU A 152 11.47 -8.18 7.89
CA LEU A 152 11.79 -7.32 6.75
C LEU A 152 10.98 -6.04 6.82
N GLN A 153 11.50 -4.98 6.20
CA GLN A 153 10.79 -3.72 5.99
C GLN A 153 10.68 -3.42 4.49
N PRO A 154 9.57 -2.80 4.04
CA PRO A 154 9.48 -2.33 2.66
C PRO A 154 10.57 -1.29 2.34
N ALA A 155 11.14 -1.36 1.14
CA ALA A 155 12.09 -0.36 0.68
C ALA A 155 11.39 0.99 0.37
N THR A 156 11.70 2.01 1.17
CA THR A 156 11.04 3.32 1.11
C THR A 156 11.91 4.40 0.47
N THR A 157 13.23 4.33 0.60
CA THR A 157 14.13 5.37 0.11
C THR A 157 14.64 5.06 -1.30
N LYS A 158 15.02 6.11 -2.03
CA LYS A 158 15.65 5.97 -3.34
C LYS A 158 16.94 5.13 -3.27
N ILE A 159 17.74 5.32 -2.22
CA ILE A 159 19.00 4.59 -2.01
C ILE A 159 18.75 3.10 -1.83
N GLN A 160 17.77 2.74 -0.99
CA GLN A 160 17.38 1.33 -0.80
C GLN A 160 16.92 0.70 -2.11
N ARG A 161 16.07 1.41 -2.87
CA ARG A 161 15.56 0.93 -4.16
C ARG A 161 16.68 0.78 -5.19
N SER A 162 17.58 1.76 -5.30
CA SER A 162 18.69 1.71 -6.26
C SER A 162 19.64 0.55 -6.02
N ALA A 163 19.73 0.03 -4.79
CA ALA A 163 20.51 -1.17 -4.49
C ALA A 163 19.97 -2.44 -5.18
N MET A 164 18.70 -2.41 -5.62
CA MET A 164 18.00 -3.50 -6.29
C MET A 164 17.82 -3.28 -7.80
N ASP A 165 18.17 -2.11 -8.36
CA ASP A 165 17.96 -1.77 -9.78
C ASP A 165 18.52 -2.84 -10.73
N LYS A 166 19.66 -3.44 -10.38
CA LYS A 166 20.24 -4.51 -11.19
C LYS A 166 19.41 -5.79 -11.09
N ALA A 167 18.97 -6.17 -9.88
CA ALA A 167 18.13 -7.36 -9.66
C ALA A 167 16.79 -7.27 -10.39
N GLU A 168 16.22 -6.07 -10.53
CA GLU A 168 14.97 -5.83 -11.28
C GLU A 168 15.10 -6.10 -12.79
N GLN A 169 16.32 -6.20 -13.32
CA GLN A 169 16.58 -6.60 -14.70
C GLN A 169 16.57 -8.14 -14.88
N LEU A 170 16.18 -8.89 -13.85
CA LEU A 170 16.00 -10.34 -13.93
C LEU A 170 15.06 -10.68 -15.12
N PRO A 171 15.44 -11.64 -15.99
CA PRO A 171 14.62 -11.99 -17.14
C PRO A 171 13.21 -12.44 -16.73
N TYR A 172 12.20 -11.86 -17.37
CA TYR A 172 10.78 -12.15 -17.12
C TYR A 172 10.36 -11.90 -15.65
N ALA A 173 10.98 -10.91 -15.00
CA ALA A 173 10.52 -10.45 -13.70
C ALA A 173 9.16 -9.76 -13.82
N ASP A 174 8.29 -9.99 -12.84
CA ASP A 174 6.95 -9.43 -12.76
C ASP A 174 6.49 -9.35 -11.30
N HIS A 175 5.61 -8.38 -11.01
CA HIS A 175 5.04 -8.18 -9.68
C HIS A 175 6.08 -8.04 -8.55
N ILE A 176 7.15 -7.31 -8.81
CA ILE A 176 8.29 -7.17 -7.91
C ILE A 176 7.95 -6.39 -6.63
N SER A 177 8.29 -6.97 -5.48
CA SER A 177 8.33 -6.30 -4.17
C SER A 177 9.74 -6.23 -3.59
N ARG A 178 10.02 -5.15 -2.86
CA ARG A 178 11.38 -4.75 -2.44
C ARG A 178 11.46 -4.65 -0.92
N TRP A 179 12.44 -5.34 -0.34
CA TRP A 179 12.54 -5.52 1.10
C TRP A 179 13.96 -5.27 1.61
N VAL A 180 14.07 -4.77 2.83
CA VAL A 180 15.34 -4.50 3.53
C VAL A 180 15.26 -5.09 4.93
N CYS A 181 16.32 -5.77 5.35
CA CYS A 181 16.50 -6.21 6.73
C CYS A 181 17.02 -5.04 7.56
N ALA A 182 16.22 -4.57 8.51
CA ALA A 182 16.55 -3.38 9.31
C ALA A 182 17.85 -3.56 10.12
N ASP A 183 18.12 -4.77 10.60
CA ASP A 183 19.27 -5.06 11.47
C ASP A 183 20.62 -5.04 10.73
N THR A 184 20.61 -5.42 9.45
CA THR A 184 21.84 -5.64 8.67
C THR A 184 21.99 -4.67 7.48
N GLY A 185 20.90 -4.04 7.06
CA GLY A 185 20.84 -3.27 5.81
C GLY A 185 20.83 -4.13 4.55
N ALA A 186 20.93 -5.45 4.67
CA ALA A 186 20.84 -6.37 3.53
C ALA A 186 19.44 -6.30 2.89
N TRP A 187 19.38 -6.45 1.58
CA TRP A 187 18.14 -6.36 0.82
C TRP A 187 17.70 -7.71 0.26
N LEU A 188 16.41 -7.82 0.00
CA LEU A 188 15.78 -8.95 -0.66
C LEU A 188 14.75 -8.42 -1.65
N MET A 189 14.77 -8.94 -2.86
CA MET A 189 13.72 -8.72 -3.85
C MET A 189 12.86 -9.98 -3.93
N LEU A 190 11.55 -9.82 -3.92
CA LEU A 190 10.60 -10.89 -4.18
C LEU A 190 9.96 -10.61 -5.54
N ASP A 191 10.16 -11.54 -6.47
CA ASP A 191 9.63 -11.56 -7.83
C ASP A 191 8.51 -12.60 -7.90
N GLU A 192 7.33 -12.24 -8.42
CA GLU A 192 6.14 -13.11 -8.37
C GLU A 192 5.42 -13.19 -9.72
N PRO A 193 6.11 -13.64 -10.78
CA PRO A 193 5.52 -13.79 -12.10
C PRO A 193 4.53 -14.95 -12.18
N TYR A 194 3.68 -14.94 -13.21
CA TYR A 194 2.77 -16.05 -13.49
C TYR A 194 3.50 -17.31 -13.98
N GLY A 195 2.79 -18.45 -13.98
CA GLY A 195 3.33 -19.80 -14.21
C GLY A 195 4.08 -20.06 -15.52
N HIS A 196 4.10 -19.12 -16.47
CA HIS A 196 4.94 -19.26 -17.67
C HIS A 196 6.42 -19.41 -17.32
N VAL A 197 6.90 -18.80 -16.21
CA VAL A 197 8.30 -18.87 -15.78
C VAL A 197 8.77 -20.26 -15.38
N ASP A 198 7.85 -21.20 -15.14
CA ASP A 198 8.19 -22.59 -14.81
C ASP A 198 8.67 -23.38 -16.04
N ARG A 199 8.60 -22.82 -17.25
CA ARG A 199 9.20 -23.45 -18.44
C ARG A 199 10.72 -23.57 -18.30
N PRO A 200 11.33 -24.71 -18.66
CA PRO A 200 12.77 -24.94 -18.47
C PRO A 200 13.67 -23.87 -19.10
N GLU A 201 13.29 -23.37 -20.28
CA GLU A 201 14.01 -22.30 -21.00
C GLU A 201 14.13 -20.99 -20.19
N TYR A 202 13.07 -20.62 -19.47
CA TYR A 202 13.06 -19.41 -18.66
C TYR A 202 13.78 -19.62 -17.33
N GLN A 203 13.62 -20.79 -16.72
CA GLN A 203 14.37 -21.14 -15.51
C GLN A 203 15.88 -21.12 -15.76
N ALA A 204 16.35 -21.72 -16.86
CA ALA A 204 17.75 -21.70 -17.25
C ALA A 204 18.26 -20.26 -17.41
N ARG A 205 17.55 -19.44 -18.20
CA ARG A 205 17.94 -18.04 -18.44
C ARG A 205 17.98 -17.19 -17.16
N ARG A 206 17.02 -17.40 -16.26
CA ARG A 206 16.97 -16.70 -14.96
C ARG A 206 18.12 -17.14 -14.04
N ASN A 207 18.41 -18.44 -14.00
CA ASN A 207 19.52 -18.99 -13.23
C ASN A 207 20.88 -18.46 -13.74
N ASP A 208 21.13 -18.56 -15.04
CA ASP A 208 22.37 -18.08 -15.68
C ASP A 208 22.58 -16.58 -15.42
N TRP A 209 21.53 -15.78 -15.63
CA TRP A 209 21.56 -14.35 -15.37
C TRP A 209 21.85 -14.05 -13.89
N SER A 210 21.26 -14.80 -12.96
CA SER A 210 21.49 -14.60 -11.52
C SER A 210 22.95 -14.89 -11.14
N ILE A 211 23.54 -15.95 -11.70
CA ILE A 211 24.94 -16.35 -11.46
C ILE A 211 25.88 -15.29 -12.02
N GLU A 212 25.67 -14.87 -13.27
CA GLU A 212 26.47 -13.84 -13.95
C GLU A 212 26.53 -12.53 -13.15
N HIS A 213 25.43 -12.18 -12.47
CA HIS A 213 25.30 -10.93 -11.73
C HIS A 213 25.61 -11.05 -10.22
N GLY A 214 26.15 -12.20 -9.79
CA GLY A 214 26.53 -12.43 -8.39
C GLY A 214 25.33 -12.44 -7.43
N LEU A 215 24.16 -12.85 -7.93
CA LEU A 215 22.93 -12.98 -7.20
C LEU A 215 22.62 -14.45 -6.89
N ARG A 216 21.71 -14.66 -5.94
CA ARG A 216 21.10 -15.96 -5.67
C ARG A 216 19.61 -15.83 -5.87
N LEU A 217 19.06 -16.77 -6.62
CA LEU A 217 17.65 -16.91 -6.94
C LEU A 217 17.15 -18.20 -6.28
N VAL A 218 16.09 -18.12 -5.47
CA VAL A 218 15.49 -19.29 -4.82
C VAL A 218 13.97 -19.25 -4.96
N LYS A 219 13.38 -20.36 -5.42
CA LYS A 219 11.94 -20.59 -5.41
C LYS A 219 11.55 -21.31 -4.12
N PRO A 220 10.87 -20.65 -3.15
CA PRO A 220 10.40 -21.30 -1.93
C PRO A 220 9.20 -22.22 -2.21
N SER A 221 8.98 -23.20 -1.35
CA SER A 221 7.71 -23.95 -1.27
C SER A 221 6.64 -23.14 -0.53
N TRP A 222 6.28 -21.99 -1.11
CA TRP A 222 5.31 -21.04 -0.56
C TRP A 222 4.48 -20.43 -1.70
N GLU A 223 3.25 -20.04 -1.41
CA GLU A 223 2.31 -19.56 -2.43
C GLU A 223 2.53 -18.10 -2.86
N GLY A 224 3.32 -17.34 -2.10
CA GLY A 224 3.62 -15.93 -2.40
C GLY A 224 2.68 -14.93 -1.71
N LEU A 225 2.82 -13.66 -2.06
CA LEU A 225 2.00 -12.54 -1.61
C LEU A 225 1.11 -12.00 -2.74
N TYR A 226 1.67 -11.75 -3.93
CA TYR A 226 0.98 -11.00 -4.98
C TYR A 226 -0.35 -11.66 -5.36
N TYR A 227 -0.31 -12.93 -5.75
CA TYR A 227 -1.50 -13.71 -6.05
C TYR A 227 -1.29 -15.17 -5.63
N PRO A 228 -1.51 -15.48 -4.34
CA PRO A 228 -1.21 -16.79 -3.78
C PRO A 228 -1.79 -17.95 -4.59
N GLY A 229 -0.95 -18.93 -4.92
CA GLY A 229 -1.32 -20.14 -5.68
C GLY A 229 -1.39 -19.95 -7.21
N SER A 230 -1.33 -18.71 -7.71
CA SER A 230 -1.34 -18.40 -9.15
C SER A 230 -0.05 -17.75 -9.64
N ALA A 231 0.63 -17.02 -8.77
CA ALA A 231 1.97 -16.51 -9.01
C ALA A 231 3.04 -17.49 -8.50
N VAL A 232 4.25 -17.40 -9.05
CA VAL A 232 5.39 -18.25 -8.72
C VAL A 232 6.45 -17.41 -7.99
N PRO A 233 6.49 -17.44 -6.65
CA PRO A 233 7.40 -16.58 -5.91
C PRO A 233 8.86 -17.00 -6.11
N HIS A 234 9.72 -16.00 -6.25
CA HIS A 234 11.16 -16.15 -6.32
C HIS A 234 11.81 -15.08 -5.46
N PHE A 235 12.66 -15.50 -4.54
CA PHE A 235 13.48 -14.60 -3.75
C PHE A 235 14.84 -14.38 -4.41
N VAL A 236 15.27 -13.12 -4.46
CA VAL A 236 16.55 -12.69 -5.03
C VAL A 236 17.32 -11.84 -4.01
N SER A 237 18.55 -12.23 -3.73
CA SER A 237 19.47 -11.43 -2.91
C SER A 237 20.93 -11.78 -3.19
N ARG A 238 21.86 -10.93 -2.71
CA ARG A 238 23.29 -11.26 -2.59
C ARG A 238 23.61 -11.95 -1.27
N ASP A 239 22.80 -11.73 -0.24
CA ASP A 239 23.02 -12.25 1.11
C ASP A 239 22.37 -13.63 1.24
N VAL A 240 23.19 -14.67 1.22
CA VAL A 240 22.77 -16.07 1.33
C VAL A 240 22.15 -16.38 2.70
N GLY A 241 22.66 -15.76 3.77
CA GLY A 241 22.15 -15.97 5.12
C GLY A 241 20.75 -15.38 5.29
N LEU A 242 20.54 -14.17 4.78
CA LEU A 242 19.22 -13.54 4.71
C LEU A 242 18.26 -14.39 3.87
N LEU A 243 18.69 -14.80 2.67
CA LEU A 243 17.86 -15.55 1.73
C LEU A 243 17.35 -16.86 2.36
N ASN A 244 18.25 -17.67 2.91
CA ASN A 244 17.90 -18.95 3.54
C ASN A 244 16.94 -18.78 4.72
N ARG A 245 17.16 -17.75 5.56
CA ARG A 245 16.27 -17.44 6.68
C ARG A 245 14.87 -17.07 6.22
N VAL A 246 14.75 -16.24 5.18
CA VAL A 246 13.47 -15.77 4.67
C VAL A 246 12.72 -16.91 3.97
N VAL A 247 13.40 -17.73 3.16
CA VAL A 247 12.82 -18.95 2.56
C VAL A 247 12.24 -19.86 3.64
N ALA A 248 13.05 -20.24 4.64
CA ALA A 248 12.58 -21.10 5.74
C ALA A 248 11.46 -20.46 6.57
N THR A 249 11.35 -19.14 6.57
CA THR A 249 10.26 -18.43 7.23
C THR A 249 8.99 -18.45 6.38
N ALA A 250 9.10 -18.16 5.09
CA ALA A 250 7.99 -18.15 4.15
C ALA A 250 7.33 -19.52 4.05
N GLU A 251 8.12 -20.60 3.96
CA GLU A 251 7.61 -21.98 3.88
C GLU A 251 6.87 -22.42 5.16
N ARG A 252 7.12 -21.76 6.30
CA ARG A 252 6.37 -21.99 7.55
C ARG A 252 5.08 -21.16 7.65
N LEU A 253 4.95 -20.10 6.85
CA LEU A 253 3.74 -19.30 6.73
C LEU A 253 2.78 -20.02 5.77
N SER A 254 2.20 -21.15 6.19
CA SER A 254 1.19 -21.84 5.37
C SER A 254 -0.04 -20.95 5.16
N ALA A 255 -0.60 -20.92 3.95
CA ALA A 255 -1.78 -20.14 3.58
C ALA A 255 -3.06 -20.48 4.38
N ASN A 256 -3.12 -21.68 4.97
CA ASN A 256 -4.25 -22.18 5.78
C ASN A 256 -4.60 -21.31 7.00
N ALA A 257 -3.73 -20.36 7.40
CA ALA A 257 -4.05 -19.41 8.45
C ALA A 257 -5.24 -18.51 8.06
N ALA A 258 -5.38 -18.16 6.77
CA ALA A 258 -6.42 -17.28 6.27
C ALA A 258 -7.83 -17.88 6.40
N ASP A 259 -7.96 -19.20 6.25
CA ASP A 259 -9.25 -19.92 6.33
C ASP A 259 -9.90 -19.81 7.72
N SER A 260 -9.10 -19.54 8.75
CA SER A 260 -9.58 -19.38 10.12
C SER A 260 -10.04 -17.96 10.44
N TRP A 261 -9.82 -17.00 9.55
CA TRP A 261 -10.10 -15.60 9.84
C TRP A 261 -11.57 -15.26 9.68
N VAL A 262 -12.09 -14.54 10.67
CA VAL A 262 -13.51 -14.15 10.71
C VAL A 262 -13.64 -12.69 10.32
N PHE A 263 -14.43 -12.44 9.28
CA PHE A 263 -14.80 -11.09 8.87
C PHE A 263 -16.02 -10.60 9.63
N GLN A 264 -16.02 -9.30 9.94
CA GLN A 264 -17.15 -8.59 10.52
C GLN A 264 -17.66 -7.56 9.52
N SER A 265 -18.96 -7.64 9.22
CA SER A 265 -19.63 -6.72 8.29
C SER A 265 -20.35 -5.61 9.04
N ALA A 266 -20.26 -4.39 8.52
CA ALA A 266 -20.98 -3.22 9.00
C ALA A 266 -21.52 -2.39 7.82
N ASN A 267 -22.36 -1.40 8.14
CA ASN A 267 -22.92 -0.50 7.14
C ASN A 267 -21.82 0.37 6.50
N PHE A 268 -22.04 0.75 5.24
CA PHE A 268 -21.08 1.58 4.50
C PHE A 268 -20.80 2.94 5.16
N SER A 269 -21.77 3.54 5.86
CA SER A 269 -21.61 4.80 6.58
C SER A 269 -20.94 4.64 7.95
N SER A 270 -20.76 3.40 8.43
CA SER A 270 -20.11 3.13 9.71
C SER A 270 -18.61 3.46 9.66
N GLN A 271 -18.07 3.70 10.84
CA GLN A 271 -16.66 3.98 11.06
C GLN A 271 -16.11 2.96 12.04
N PHE A 272 -15.20 2.10 11.59
CA PHE A 272 -14.53 1.20 12.52
C PHE A 272 -13.62 2.00 13.46
N VAL A 273 -13.77 1.76 14.76
CA VAL A 273 -12.96 2.36 15.82
C VAL A 273 -12.25 1.23 16.54
N SER A 274 -10.94 1.13 16.32
CA SER A 274 -10.12 0.09 16.96
C SER A 274 -9.92 0.37 18.46
N PRO A 275 -9.55 -0.65 19.25
CA PRO A 275 -9.18 -0.48 20.66
C PRO A 275 -8.14 0.64 20.88
N ALA A 276 -7.04 0.66 20.12
CA ALA A 276 -6.03 1.72 20.31
C ALA A 276 -6.54 3.11 19.90
N ARG A 277 -7.48 3.21 18.94
CA ARG A 277 -8.11 4.49 18.61
C ARG A 277 -9.00 4.96 19.76
N ALA A 278 -9.83 4.09 20.31
CA ALA A 278 -10.69 4.41 21.45
C ALA A 278 -9.87 4.85 22.67
N GLU A 279 -8.81 4.12 23.00
CA GLU A 279 -7.91 4.44 24.12
C GLU A 279 -7.16 5.76 23.93
N SER A 280 -6.83 6.13 22.69
CA SER A 280 -6.16 7.40 22.41
C SER A 280 -7.01 8.65 22.72
N GLY A 281 -8.33 8.50 22.88
CA GLY A 281 -9.28 9.60 23.05
C GLY A 281 -9.42 10.54 21.84
N LYS A 282 -8.66 10.32 20.76
CA LYS A 282 -8.69 11.16 19.55
C LYS A 282 -9.87 10.76 18.68
N LYS A 283 -10.70 11.74 18.31
CA LYS A 283 -11.81 11.53 17.36
C LYS A 283 -11.26 11.05 16.00
N ARG A 284 -11.84 9.98 15.46
CA ARG A 284 -11.55 9.49 14.11
C ARG A 284 -11.96 10.55 13.09
N LYS A 285 -11.05 10.87 12.17
CA LYS A 285 -11.35 11.77 11.05
C LYS A 285 -12.16 11.00 10.00
N PRO A 286 -13.16 11.61 9.34
CA PRO A 286 -13.79 11.03 8.17
C PRO A 286 -12.75 10.68 7.10
N ARG A 287 -13.04 9.69 6.26
CA ARG A 287 -12.20 9.36 5.12
C ARG A 287 -12.15 10.57 4.15
N PRO A 288 -11.01 10.82 3.48
CA PRO A 288 -10.96 11.81 2.42
C PRO A 288 -12.03 11.53 1.35
N GLY A 289 -12.55 12.58 0.71
CA GLY A 289 -13.54 12.45 -0.36
C GLY A 289 -14.94 12.02 0.08
N THR A 290 -15.21 11.86 1.39
CA THR A 290 -16.56 11.56 1.92
C THR A 290 -17.26 12.79 2.49
N THR A 291 -16.63 13.97 2.43
CA THR A 291 -17.19 15.24 2.91
C THR A 291 -17.15 16.28 1.79
N TYR A 292 -18.15 17.15 1.74
CA TYR A 292 -18.13 18.31 0.84
C TYR A 292 -17.17 19.38 1.37
N GLY A 293 -16.40 19.99 0.47
CA GLY A 293 -15.50 21.09 0.78
C GLY A 293 -15.89 22.37 0.03
N PHE A 294 -15.27 23.48 0.42
CA PHE A 294 -15.30 24.74 -0.31
C PHE A 294 -13.87 25.25 -0.47
N SER A 295 -13.55 25.81 -1.64
CA SER A 295 -12.26 26.42 -1.93
C SER A 295 -12.50 27.72 -2.71
N LYS A 296 -11.92 28.83 -2.22
CA LYS A 296 -12.09 30.14 -2.84
C LYS A 296 -11.57 30.12 -4.29
N ASN A 297 -12.41 30.58 -5.22
CA ASN A 297 -12.13 30.63 -6.66
C ASN A 297 -11.70 29.29 -7.27
N ALA A 298 -12.11 28.16 -6.68
CA ALA A 298 -11.80 26.84 -7.20
C ALA A 298 -13.05 25.94 -7.14
N VAL A 299 -13.13 25.02 -8.09
CA VAL A 299 -14.22 24.05 -8.20
C VAL A 299 -13.67 22.62 -8.13
N GLU A 300 -14.37 21.77 -7.41
CA GLU A 300 -14.07 20.34 -7.34
C GLU A 300 -14.48 19.70 -8.67
N TYR A 301 -13.55 19.01 -9.33
CA TYR A 301 -13.83 18.38 -10.63
C TYR A 301 -13.77 16.85 -10.60
N ARG A 302 -13.12 16.27 -9.59
CA ARG A 302 -13.07 14.82 -9.34
C ARG A 302 -13.09 14.55 -7.84
N ARG A 303 -13.98 13.64 -7.46
CA ARG A 303 -14.10 13.10 -6.10
C ARG A 303 -13.94 11.60 -6.14
N MET A 304 -13.11 11.07 -5.25
CA MET A 304 -13.01 9.63 -5.03
C MET A 304 -12.97 9.38 -3.52
N GLU A 305 -13.87 8.52 -3.04
CA GLU A 305 -13.91 8.13 -1.63
C GLU A 305 -12.57 7.48 -1.25
N GLY A 306 -12.00 7.91 -0.13
CA GLY A 306 -10.66 7.48 0.30
C GLY A 306 -9.52 8.39 -0.13
N TRP A 307 -9.77 9.28 -1.10
CA TRP A 307 -8.77 10.17 -1.67
C TRP A 307 -9.20 11.63 -1.51
N SER A 308 -8.24 12.51 -1.40
CA SER A 308 -8.51 13.95 -1.35
C SER A 308 -9.20 14.38 -2.65
N SER A 309 -10.25 15.19 -2.55
CA SER A 309 -10.88 15.83 -3.71
C SER A 309 -9.84 16.64 -4.50
N THR A 310 -9.91 16.57 -5.82
CA THR A 310 -9.09 17.41 -6.69
C THR A 310 -9.87 18.63 -7.15
N TRP A 311 -9.13 19.73 -7.30
CA TRP A 311 -9.70 21.06 -7.48
C TRP A 311 -8.99 21.73 -8.65
N ARG A 312 -9.76 22.44 -9.48
CA ARG A 312 -9.23 23.34 -10.50
C ARG A 312 -9.63 24.78 -10.18
N PRO A 313 -8.94 25.79 -10.72
CA PRO A 313 -9.45 27.16 -10.70
C PRO A 313 -10.88 27.22 -11.28
N ALA A 314 -11.73 28.07 -10.72
CA ALA A 314 -13.14 28.15 -11.10
C ALA A 314 -13.34 28.70 -12.52
N GLN A 315 -12.55 29.71 -12.88
CA GLN A 315 -12.50 30.28 -14.22
C GLN A 315 -11.97 29.23 -15.21
N LYS A 316 -12.58 29.16 -16.39
CA LYS A 316 -12.13 28.28 -17.47
C LYS A 316 -11.04 28.98 -18.30
N MET A 317 -10.03 28.24 -18.75
CA MET A 317 -9.11 28.67 -19.78
C MET A 317 -9.76 28.50 -21.15
N SER A 318 -9.48 29.39 -22.10
CA SER A 318 -9.97 29.23 -23.47
C SER A 318 -9.30 28.03 -24.16
N ILE A 319 -9.96 27.45 -25.16
CA ILE A 319 -9.40 26.36 -25.98
C ILE A 319 -8.05 26.78 -26.59
N ALA A 320 -7.98 27.99 -27.14
CA ALA A 320 -6.73 28.55 -27.67
C ALA A 320 -5.62 28.62 -26.59
N GLY A 321 -5.98 28.97 -25.35
CA GLY A 321 -5.05 28.96 -24.22
C GLY A 321 -4.56 27.56 -23.86
N HIS A 322 -5.46 26.57 -23.85
CA HIS A 322 -5.09 25.16 -23.63
C HIS A 322 -4.15 24.65 -24.73
N ASN A 323 -4.47 24.92 -26.01
CA ASN A 323 -3.63 24.56 -27.14
C ASN A 323 -2.24 25.22 -27.02
N GLU A 324 -2.16 26.52 -26.71
CA GLU A 324 -0.89 27.23 -26.54
C GLU A 324 -0.05 26.62 -25.40
N MET A 325 -0.66 26.42 -24.22
CA MET A 325 0.01 25.83 -23.07
C MET A 325 0.54 24.42 -23.36
N GLY A 326 -0.29 23.60 -23.99
CA GLY A 326 0.05 22.23 -24.37
C GLY A 326 1.24 22.17 -25.34
N TRP A 327 1.26 23.03 -26.36
CA TRP A 327 2.39 23.13 -27.29
C TRP A 327 3.68 23.59 -26.63
N ILE A 328 3.62 24.58 -25.73
CA ILE A 328 4.80 25.01 -24.96
C ILE A 328 5.34 23.85 -24.10
N LEU A 329 4.47 23.14 -23.39
CA LEU A 329 4.86 22.01 -22.53
C LEU A 329 5.45 20.84 -23.33
N LYS A 330 4.88 20.53 -24.50
CA LYS A 330 5.44 19.53 -25.43
C LYS A 330 6.86 19.87 -25.85
N ARG A 331 7.11 21.13 -26.24
CA ARG A 331 8.47 21.60 -26.62
C ARG A 331 9.42 21.59 -25.43
N LEU A 332 8.97 22.00 -24.24
CA LEU A 332 9.75 21.88 -23.00
C LEU A 332 10.10 20.44 -22.69
N TYR A 333 9.20 19.48 -22.95
CA TYR A 333 9.47 18.06 -22.80
C TYR A 333 10.48 17.54 -23.83
N ALA A 334 10.53 18.10 -25.04
CA ALA A 334 11.55 17.76 -26.04
C ALA A 334 12.94 18.36 -25.69
N THR A 335 13.00 19.42 -24.89
CA THR A 335 14.25 20.04 -24.44
C THR A 335 14.96 19.21 -23.37
N ALA A 336 16.29 19.07 -23.51
CA ALA A 336 17.13 18.45 -22.48
C ALA A 336 17.17 19.33 -21.22
N MET A 337 16.77 18.79 -20.07
CA MET A 337 16.78 19.49 -18.79
C MET A 337 16.88 18.52 -17.60
N PRO A 338 17.30 19.01 -16.41
CA PRO A 338 17.37 18.18 -15.20
C PRO A 338 16.02 17.58 -14.83
N PHE A 339 16.03 16.37 -14.26
CA PHE A 339 14.81 15.70 -13.79
C PHE A 339 14.02 16.57 -12.80
N THR A 340 14.71 17.33 -11.94
CA THR A 340 14.09 18.25 -10.98
C THR A 340 13.33 19.40 -11.61
N ALA A 341 13.64 19.79 -12.85
CA ALA A 341 12.87 20.74 -13.64
C ALA A 341 11.78 20.06 -14.48
N ARG A 342 12.07 18.86 -15.01
CA ARG A 342 11.15 18.12 -15.87
C ARG A 342 9.92 17.61 -15.14
N THR A 343 10.09 17.09 -13.91
CA THR A 343 8.99 16.49 -13.15
C THR A 343 7.84 17.47 -12.88
N PRO A 344 8.09 18.69 -12.33
CA PRO A 344 7.01 19.66 -12.12
C PRO A 344 6.29 20.08 -13.40
N LEU A 345 6.99 20.16 -14.54
CA LEU A 345 6.39 20.50 -15.83
C LEU A 345 5.50 19.38 -16.36
N SER A 346 5.95 18.12 -16.25
CA SER A 346 5.14 16.96 -16.62
C SER A 346 3.89 16.83 -15.75
N GLU A 347 3.99 17.13 -14.46
CA GLU A 347 2.82 17.17 -13.57
C GLU A 347 1.85 18.28 -13.95
N LEU A 348 2.34 19.45 -14.37
CA LEU A 348 1.49 20.55 -14.84
C LEU A 348 0.77 20.17 -16.13
N GLN A 349 1.45 19.53 -17.08
CA GLN A 349 0.86 19.06 -18.34
C GLN A 349 -0.31 18.11 -18.09
N ALA A 350 -0.10 17.09 -17.24
CA ALA A 350 -1.16 16.15 -16.87
C ALA A 350 -2.32 16.83 -16.13
N GLU A 351 -2.04 17.80 -15.26
CA GLU A 351 -3.12 18.49 -14.53
C GLU A 351 -3.90 19.43 -15.45
N LEU A 352 -3.25 20.13 -16.39
CA LEU A 352 -3.94 21.01 -17.33
C LEU A 352 -4.85 20.24 -18.31
N GLU A 353 -4.45 19.04 -18.73
CA GLU A 353 -5.35 18.14 -19.47
C GLU A 353 -6.57 17.77 -18.61
N ASN A 354 -6.37 17.36 -17.34
CA ASN A 354 -7.48 17.07 -16.43
C ASN A 354 -8.39 18.29 -16.22
N TRP A 355 -7.83 19.51 -16.19
CA TRP A 355 -8.62 20.75 -16.10
C TRP A 355 -9.39 21.01 -17.39
N MET A 356 -8.76 20.86 -18.56
CA MET A 356 -9.41 21.00 -19.87
C MET A 356 -10.63 20.08 -19.97
N ASP A 357 -10.45 18.79 -19.67
CA ASP A 357 -11.53 17.79 -19.66
C ASP A 357 -12.65 18.13 -18.67
N ALA A 358 -12.30 18.74 -17.53
CA ALA A 358 -13.28 19.18 -16.54
C ALA A 358 -13.97 20.51 -16.91
N GLU A 359 -13.31 21.37 -17.68
CA GLU A 359 -13.81 22.66 -18.12
C GLU A 359 -14.79 22.50 -19.30
N TYR A 360 -14.54 21.51 -20.17
CA TYR A 360 -15.28 21.29 -21.42
C TYR A 360 -15.93 19.90 -21.50
N ARG A 361 -16.21 19.28 -20.35
CA ARG A 361 -16.70 17.89 -20.24
C ARG A 361 -17.89 17.62 -21.18
N GLY A 362 -17.70 16.69 -22.10
CA GLY A 362 -18.75 16.23 -23.02
C GLY A 362 -18.97 17.16 -24.23
N GLU A 363 -18.17 18.21 -24.38
CA GLU A 363 -18.23 19.13 -25.51
C GLU A 363 -17.20 18.71 -26.57
N LYS A 364 -17.62 18.57 -27.83
CA LYS A 364 -16.70 18.41 -28.98
C LYS A 364 -16.57 19.76 -29.66
N HIS A 365 -15.47 20.47 -29.40
CA HIS A 365 -15.18 21.73 -30.09
C HIS A 365 -14.25 21.49 -31.28
N PRO A 366 -14.55 22.01 -32.48
CA PRO A 366 -13.68 21.90 -33.66
C PRO A 366 -12.30 22.51 -33.47
N GLU A 367 -12.17 23.48 -32.56
CA GLU A 367 -10.92 24.18 -32.25
C GLU A 367 -10.01 23.42 -31.28
N PHE A 368 -10.48 22.31 -30.70
CA PHE A 368 -9.61 21.46 -29.89
C PHE A 368 -8.57 20.80 -30.78
N ASP A 369 -7.32 21.11 -30.51
CA ASP A 369 -6.22 20.30 -31.00
C ASP A 369 -6.24 19.00 -30.21
N THR A 370 -6.56 17.88 -30.87
CA THR A 370 -6.57 16.55 -30.23
C THR A 370 -5.20 16.19 -29.67
N ASP A 371 -4.14 16.81 -30.20
CA ASP A 371 -2.77 16.61 -29.77
C ASP A 371 -2.29 17.70 -28.80
N ALA A 372 -3.17 18.60 -28.31
CA ALA A 372 -2.79 19.79 -27.52
C ALA A 372 -1.78 19.45 -26.41
N TYR A 373 -2.11 18.46 -25.57
CA TYR A 373 -1.26 18.04 -24.46
C TYR A 373 -0.41 16.81 -24.75
N TYR A 374 -0.85 15.87 -25.60
CA TYR A 374 -0.11 14.64 -25.89
C TYR A 374 -0.16 14.32 -27.38
N GLY A 375 0.84 13.59 -27.90
CA GLY A 375 0.91 13.30 -29.33
C GLY A 375 1.59 14.41 -30.14
N GLY A 376 1.30 14.43 -31.45
CA GLY A 376 2.00 15.25 -32.43
C GLY A 376 3.33 14.66 -32.91
N HIS A 377 3.72 15.04 -34.13
CA HIS A 377 5.00 14.67 -34.75
C HIS A 377 5.93 15.88 -34.86
N ASN A 378 7.24 15.65 -34.92
CA ASN A 378 8.27 16.68 -35.16
C ASN A 378 8.28 17.85 -34.16
N ILE A 379 8.11 17.56 -32.87
CA ILE A 379 8.16 18.57 -31.81
C ILE A 379 9.62 19.06 -31.65
N SER A 380 9.85 20.34 -31.95
CA SER A 380 11.17 20.97 -31.79
C SER A 380 11.47 21.35 -30.34
N SER A 381 12.69 21.06 -29.88
CA SER A 381 13.18 21.56 -28.61
C SER A 381 13.37 23.07 -28.65
N TYR A 382 13.44 23.69 -27.48
CA TYR A 382 13.97 25.05 -27.36
C TYR A 382 15.49 25.02 -27.57
N PRO A 383 16.03 25.87 -28.47
CA PRO A 383 17.45 25.83 -28.86
C PRO A 383 18.38 26.43 -27.81
N SER A 384 17.86 27.27 -26.90
CA SER A 384 18.67 27.94 -25.88
C SER A 384 18.03 27.86 -24.49
N ARG A 385 18.88 27.99 -23.46
CA ARG A 385 18.43 28.09 -22.06
C ARG A 385 17.56 29.33 -21.84
N VAL A 386 17.86 30.43 -22.53
CA VAL A 386 17.09 31.68 -22.46
C VAL A 386 15.66 31.42 -22.95
N GLU A 387 15.51 30.84 -24.14
CA GLU A 387 14.18 30.51 -24.69
C GLU A 387 13.44 29.48 -23.83
N THR A 388 14.17 28.56 -23.20
CA THR A 388 13.56 27.60 -22.26
C THR A 388 12.99 28.31 -21.02
N LEU A 389 13.71 29.31 -20.48
CA LEU A 389 13.23 30.12 -19.36
C LEU A 389 12.04 31.00 -19.78
N GLU A 390 12.11 31.62 -20.96
CA GLU A 390 11.02 32.42 -21.53
C GLU A 390 9.76 31.59 -21.74
N ALA A 391 9.90 30.34 -22.18
CA ALA A 391 8.78 29.42 -22.32
C ALA A 391 8.11 29.12 -20.97
N VAL A 392 8.90 28.89 -19.91
CA VAL A 392 8.35 28.69 -18.54
C VAL A 392 7.69 29.98 -18.03
N ASP A 393 8.27 31.14 -18.31
CA ASP A 393 7.67 32.45 -17.97
C ASP A 393 6.37 32.70 -18.75
N ARG A 394 6.28 32.23 -20.00
CA ARG A 394 5.06 32.28 -20.81
C ARG A 394 3.95 31.42 -20.21
N LEU A 395 4.24 30.19 -19.78
CA LEU A 395 3.27 29.34 -19.08
C LEU A 395 2.72 30.05 -17.84
N ARG A 396 3.61 30.62 -17.03
CA ARG A 396 3.24 31.38 -15.84
C ARG A 396 2.31 32.55 -16.21
N SER A 397 2.69 33.34 -17.22
CA SER A 397 1.92 34.48 -17.71
C SER A 397 0.51 34.07 -18.11
N ILE A 398 0.36 33.03 -18.94
CA ILE A 398 -0.95 32.52 -19.37
C ILE A 398 -1.78 32.10 -18.16
N MET A 399 -1.22 31.33 -17.22
CA MET A 399 -1.96 30.88 -16.03
C MET A 399 -2.43 32.04 -15.15
N THR A 400 -1.56 33.04 -14.91
CA THR A 400 -1.91 34.21 -14.07
C THR A 400 -2.86 35.19 -14.75
N GLY A 401 -2.81 35.29 -16.08
CA GLY A 401 -3.76 36.10 -16.85
C GLY A 401 -5.12 35.44 -17.03
N THR A 402 -5.16 34.11 -16.94
CA THR A 402 -6.39 33.32 -17.16
C THR A 402 -7.14 33.03 -15.87
N TYR A 403 -6.45 32.63 -14.80
CA TYR A 403 -7.11 32.10 -13.61
C TYR A 403 -7.07 33.10 -12.45
N LEU A 404 -8.21 33.26 -11.76
CA LEU A 404 -8.26 33.97 -10.48
C LEU A 404 -7.41 33.25 -9.41
N ASP A 405 -6.89 34.03 -8.46
CA ASP A 405 -6.13 33.49 -7.33
C ASP A 405 -6.92 32.41 -6.59
N SER A 406 -6.35 31.21 -6.54
CA SER A 406 -6.93 30.00 -5.95
C SER A 406 -5.81 29.08 -5.48
N LYS A 407 -6.11 28.15 -4.56
CA LYS A 407 -5.11 27.19 -4.07
C LYS A 407 -4.50 26.34 -5.20
N PRO A 408 -5.27 25.75 -6.13
CA PRO A 408 -4.71 24.96 -7.24
C PRO A 408 -3.74 25.79 -8.07
N LEU A 409 -4.11 27.02 -8.45
CA LEU A 409 -3.23 27.92 -9.19
C LEU A 409 -1.91 28.16 -8.43
N ARG A 410 -1.97 28.55 -7.16
CA ARG A 410 -0.77 28.82 -6.35
C ARG A 410 0.15 27.60 -6.22
N ASP A 411 -0.42 26.40 -6.07
CA ASP A 411 0.37 25.18 -5.95
C ASP A 411 1.13 24.87 -7.25
N HIS A 412 0.53 25.09 -8.42
CA HIS A 412 1.20 24.93 -9.71
C HIS A 412 2.17 26.06 -10.05
N LEU A 413 1.88 27.30 -9.68
CA LEU A 413 2.81 28.43 -9.83
C LEU A 413 4.11 28.19 -9.04
N LYS A 414 4.02 27.67 -7.80
CA LYS A 414 5.20 27.29 -7.01
C LYS A 414 6.05 26.21 -7.68
N LYS A 415 5.40 25.24 -8.32
CA LYS A 415 6.06 24.17 -9.09
C LYS A 415 6.80 24.74 -10.31
N LEU A 416 6.16 25.66 -11.05
CA LEU A 416 6.78 26.38 -12.17
C LEU A 416 7.98 27.20 -11.70
N ASP A 417 7.85 27.95 -10.60
CA ASP A 417 8.95 28.75 -10.05
C ASP A 417 10.15 27.88 -9.66
N SER A 418 9.88 26.70 -9.06
CA SER A 418 10.92 25.71 -8.75
C SER A 418 11.60 25.17 -10.01
N ALA A 419 10.82 24.77 -11.02
CA ALA A 419 11.36 24.27 -12.29
C ALA A 419 12.24 25.33 -12.98
N ARG A 420 11.76 26.58 -13.03
CA ARG A 420 12.50 27.72 -13.57
C ARG A 420 13.84 27.93 -12.86
N LEU A 421 13.85 27.87 -11.52
CA LEU A 421 15.08 28.00 -10.73
C LEU A 421 16.09 26.87 -11.03
N HIS A 422 15.62 25.65 -11.25
CA HIS A 422 16.49 24.53 -11.63
C HIS A 422 17.06 24.69 -13.04
N ILE A 423 16.26 25.15 -14.00
CA ILE A 423 16.72 25.43 -15.38
C ILE A 423 17.75 26.56 -15.38
N ALA A 424 17.56 27.61 -14.57
CA ALA A 424 18.50 28.72 -14.50
C ALA A 424 19.86 28.32 -13.91
N LYS A 425 19.91 27.27 -13.08
CA LYS A 425 21.12 26.78 -12.41
C LYS A 425 21.87 25.70 -13.20
N SER A 426 21.20 25.01 -14.12
CA SER A 426 21.81 24.09 -15.09
C SER A 426 22.41 24.86 -16.24
#